data_AF-A0A562KLD4-F1
#
_entry.id   AF-A0A562KLD4-F1
#
_cell.length_a   1.000
_cell.length_b   1.000
_cell.length_c   1.000
_cell.angle_alpha   90.00
_cell.angle_beta   90.00
_cell.angle_gamma   90.00
#
_symmetry.space_group_name_H-M   'P 1'
#
loop_
_entity.id
_entity.type
_entity.pdbx_description
1 polymer ?
#
loop_
_entity_poly.entity_id
_entity_poly.type
_entity_poly.pdbx_seq_one_letter_code
_entity_poly.pdbx_strand_id
1 'polypeptide(L)'
;MTLLDLLATIIMARLPRSPEDWAPGDLAVCIDTSRFLSDEINPKEGDYLRVSRPCSGGLFLHFEGKPDTRHWLAVCFHKVKPDAKPADDEEWVEQLKHMRRRVDA
;
A
#
# COMPACT_ATOMS: atom_id res chain seq x y z
N MET A 1 -16.46 -28.47 -6.21
CA MET A 1 -16.87 -27.33 -5.35
C MET A 1 -17.50 -27.90 -4.10
N THR A 2 -16.87 -27.70 -2.97
CA THR A 2 -17.29 -28.23 -1.66
C THR A 2 -18.19 -27.23 -0.93
N LEU A 3 -18.91 -27.68 0.12
CA LEU A 3 -19.68 -26.80 0.99
C LEU A 3 -18.79 -25.72 1.65
N LEU A 4 -17.54 -26.08 1.94
CA LEU A 4 -16.54 -25.18 2.50
C LEU A 4 -16.17 -24.07 1.50
N ASP A 5 -15.98 -24.42 0.23
CA ASP A 5 -15.70 -23.45 -0.84
C ASP A 5 -16.86 -22.46 -1.02
N LEU A 6 -18.10 -22.96 -0.92
CA LEU A 6 -19.31 -22.13 -1.01
C LEU A 6 -19.41 -21.14 0.16
N LEU A 7 -19.18 -21.63 1.39
CA LEU A 7 -19.19 -20.78 2.58
C LEU A 7 -18.09 -19.71 2.53
N ALA A 8 -16.87 -20.09 2.16
CA ALA A 8 -15.77 -19.15 1.99
C ALA A 8 -16.09 -18.06 0.95
N THR A 9 -16.71 -18.45 -0.17
CA THR A 9 -17.14 -17.52 -1.22
C THR A 9 -18.19 -16.52 -0.70
N ILE A 10 -19.20 -16.99 0.03
CA ILE A 10 -20.25 -16.14 0.61
C ILE A 10 -19.67 -15.15 1.62
N ILE A 11 -18.75 -15.61 2.48
CA ILE A 11 -18.09 -14.76 3.48
C ILE A 11 -17.26 -13.68 2.78
N MET A 12 -16.44 -14.06 1.81
CA MET A 12 -15.59 -13.12 1.05
C MET A 12 -16.42 -12.10 0.26
N ALA A 13 -17.59 -12.48 -0.26
CA ALA A 13 -18.49 -11.57 -0.97
C ALA A 13 -19.08 -10.47 -0.07
N ARG A 14 -19.12 -10.67 1.25
CA ARG A 14 -19.63 -9.68 2.22
C ARG A 14 -18.57 -8.75 2.78
N LEU A 15 -17.29 -8.99 2.48
CA LEU A 15 -16.22 -8.10 2.94
C LEU A 15 -16.25 -6.78 2.15
N PRO A 16 -16.05 -5.64 2.83
CA PRO A 16 -15.97 -4.35 2.17
C PRO A 16 -14.77 -4.32 1.23
N ARG A 17 -14.97 -3.74 0.04
CA ARG A 17 -13.93 -3.62 -0.99
C ARG A 17 -13.37 -2.21 -1.02
N SER A 18 -12.06 -2.12 -1.17
CA SER A 18 -11.44 -0.86 -1.59
C SER A 18 -11.91 -0.53 -3.01
N PRO A 19 -12.27 0.73 -3.30
CA PRO A 19 -12.63 1.16 -4.65
C PRO A 19 -11.39 1.34 -5.55
N GLU A 20 -10.19 1.11 -5.02
CA GLU A 20 -8.94 1.39 -5.68
C GLU A 20 -8.40 0.18 -6.44
N ASP A 21 -7.81 0.43 -7.61
CA ASP A 21 -7.20 -0.60 -8.43
C ASP A 21 -5.75 -0.81 -8.00
N TRP A 22 -5.52 -1.79 -7.13
CA TRP A 22 -4.21 -2.07 -6.52
C TRP A 22 -3.31 -2.92 -7.43
N ALA A 23 -2.03 -2.56 -7.48
CA ALA A 23 -0.97 -3.21 -8.23
C ALA A 23 0.31 -3.31 -7.38
N PRO A 24 1.20 -4.27 -7.69
CA PRO A 24 2.55 -4.30 -7.11
C PRO A 24 3.29 -2.97 -7.31
N GLY A 25 3.99 -2.51 -6.27
CA GLY A 25 4.76 -1.27 -6.27
C GLY A 25 3.97 -0.03 -5.83
N ASP A 26 2.63 -0.10 -5.77
CA ASP A 26 1.81 1.00 -5.27
C ASP A 26 2.18 1.35 -3.82
N LEU A 27 2.12 2.64 -3.51
CA LEU A 27 2.29 3.13 -2.16
C LEU A 27 0.93 3.22 -1.48
N ALA A 28 0.80 2.58 -0.33
CA ALA A 28 -0.39 2.56 0.51
C ALA A 28 -0.11 3.27 1.82
N VAL A 29 -1.08 4.04 2.33
CA VAL A 29 -1.09 4.53 3.70
C VAL A 29 -2.16 3.80 4.48
N CYS A 30 -1.83 3.29 5.67
CA CYS A 30 -2.80 2.66 6.56
C CYS A 30 -3.68 3.72 7.21
N ILE A 31 -5.00 3.58 7.10
CA ILE A 31 -5.98 4.55 7.59
C ILE A 31 -6.96 3.98 8.63
N ASP A 32 -6.99 2.66 8.81
CA ASP A 32 -7.89 2.00 9.77
C ASP A 32 -7.28 0.68 10.25
N THR A 33 -6.95 0.60 11.55
CA THR A 33 -6.43 -0.63 12.19
C THR A 33 -7.49 -1.36 13.02
N SER A 34 -8.72 -0.86 13.11
CA SER A 34 -9.79 -1.42 13.97
C SER A 34 -10.17 -2.86 13.61
N ARG A 35 -9.85 -3.28 12.39
CA ARG A 35 -10.15 -4.61 11.83
C ARG A 35 -9.02 -5.61 12.03
N PHE A 36 -7.87 -5.17 12.54
CA PHE A 36 -6.74 -6.04 12.77
C PHE A 36 -6.84 -6.67 14.15
N LEU A 37 -6.49 -7.95 14.27
CA LEU A 37 -6.20 -8.54 15.58
C LEU A 37 -4.99 -7.82 16.19
N SER A 38 -4.88 -7.73 17.51
CA SER A 38 -3.69 -7.11 18.11
C SER A 38 -2.46 -8.01 17.87
N ASP A 39 -1.56 -7.56 17.00
CA ASP A 39 -0.32 -8.25 16.61
C ASP A 39 0.71 -7.18 16.24
N GLU A 40 1.94 -7.32 16.72
CA GLU A 40 3.05 -6.37 16.49
C GLU A 40 3.40 -6.24 15.01
N ILE A 41 3.06 -7.25 14.22
CA ILE A 41 3.34 -7.27 12.79
C ILE A 41 2.40 -6.38 11.97
N ASN A 42 1.27 -5.98 12.55
CA ASN A 42 0.26 -5.23 11.81
C ASN A 42 0.73 -3.80 11.52
N PRO A 43 0.37 -3.27 10.35
CA PRO A 43 0.45 -1.84 10.07
C PRO A 43 -0.23 -1.03 11.16
N LYS A 44 0.41 0.08 11.53
CA LYS A 44 -0.19 1.10 12.38
C LYS A 44 -0.86 2.15 11.50
N GLU A 45 -1.85 2.84 12.06
CA GLU A 45 -2.46 3.98 11.38
C GLU A 45 -1.40 5.03 11.05
N GLY A 46 -1.39 5.52 9.81
CA GLY A 46 -0.37 6.42 9.27
C GLY A 46 0.87 5.72 8.68
N ASP A 47 1.04 4.40 8.81
CA ASP A 47 2.16 3.70 8.20
C ASP A 47 2.07 3.74 6.67
N TYR A 48 3.20 4.09 6.03
CA TYR A 48 3.38 4.03 4.58
C TYR A 48 4.03 2.71 4.20
N LEU A 49 3.38 1.96 3.32
CA LEU A 49 3.76 0.61 2.94
C LEU A 49 3.71 0.45 1.43
N ARG A 50 4.71 -0.22 0.87
CA ARG A 50 4.70 -0.57 -0.55
C ARG A 50 4.00 -1.91 -0.76
N VAL A 51 3.02 -1.95 -1.64
CA VAL A 51 2.29 -3.17 -2.00
C VAL A 51 3.23 -4.12 -2.73
N SER A 52 3.44 -5.32 -2.20
CA SER A 52 4.19 -6.36 -2.90
C SER A 52 3.30 -7.11 -3.89
N ARG A 53 2.07 -7.44 -3.49
CA ARG A 53 1.05 -8.04 -4.37
C ARG A 53 -0.37 -7.84 -3.83
N PRO A 54 -1.34 -7.53 -4.71
CA PRO A 54 -2.76 -7.68 -4.41
C PRO A 54 -3.19 -9.16 -4.53
N CYS A 55 -4.19 -9.59 -3.77
CA CYS A 55 -4.78 -10.93 -3.92
C CYS A 55 -6.31 -10.92 -3.76
N SER A 56 -6.95 -12.01 -4.19
CA SER A 56 -8.42 -12.16 -4.20
C SER A 56 -9.14 -10.99 -4.90
N GLY A 57 -8.63 -10.57 -6.06
CA GLY A 57 -9.20 -9.46 -6.83
C GLY A 57 -9.03 -8.09 -6.17
N GLY A 58 -7.94 -7.88 -5.42
CA GLY A 58 -7.66 -6.62 -4.73
C GLY A 58 -8.35 -6.48 -3.37
N LEU A 59 -8.99 -7.53 -2.86
CA LEU A 59 -9.61 -7.51 -1.54
C LEU A 59 -8.58 -7.45 -0.41
N PHE A 60 -7.42 -8.07 -0.62
CA PHE A 60 -6.33 -8.05 0.35
C PHE A 60 -5.02 -7.64 -0.29
N LEU A 61 -4.14 -7.07 0.53
CA LEU A 61 -2.82 -6.58 0.15
C LEU A 61 -1.75 -7.31 0.97
N HIS A 62 -0.66 -7.66 0.29
CA HIS A 62 0.62 -7.97 0.90
C HIS A 62 1.55 -6.77 0.74
N PHE A 63 2.45 -6.58 1.69
CA PHE A 63 3.39 -5.46 1.72
C PHE A 63 4.84 -5.93 1.77
N GLU A 64 5.73 -5.14 1.19
CA GLU A 64 7.18 -5.35 1.31
C GLU A 64 7.62 -5.25 2.79
N GLY A 65 8.59 -6.08 3.18
CA GLY A 65 9.11 -6.11 4.56
C GLY A 65 8.17 -6.76 5.59
N LYS A 66 6.98 -7.20 5.17
CA LYS A 66 6.08 -8.01 6.00
C LYS A 66 6.12 -9.49 5.55
N PRO A 67 5.82 -10.46 6.44
CA PRO A 67 5.81 -11.87 6.04
C PRO A 67 4.76 -12.19 4.99
N ASP A 68 5.11 -13.03 4.03
CA ASP A 68 4.22 -13.44 2.93
C ASP A 68 2.98 -14.21 3.39
N THR A 69 3.02 -14.78 4.60
CA THR A 69 1.88 -15.45 5.23
C THR A 69 0.82 -14.47 5.75
N ARG A 70 1.14 -13.17 5.80
CA ARG A 70 0.23 -12.12 6.27
C ARG A 70 -0.28 -11.28 5.12
N HIS A 71 -1.56 -10.93 5.21
CA HIS A 71 -2.26 -10.04 4.30
C HIS A 71 -3.28 -9.23 5.10
N TRP A 72 -3.62 -8.04 4.59
CA TRP A 72 -4.55 -7.12 5.24
C TRP A 72 -5.64 -6.70 4.27
N LEU A 73 -6.83 -6.39 4.81
CA LEU A 73 -7.96 -5.92 4.00
C LEU A 73 -7.58 -4.61 3.30
N ALA A 74 -7.75 -4.56 1.98
CA ALA A 74 -7.40 -3.38 1.18
C ALA A 74 -8.18 -2.13 1.59
N VAL A 75 -9.38 -2.27 2.16
CA VAL A 75 -10.21 -1.15 2.64
C VAL A 75 -9.56 -0.38 3.80
N CYS A 76 -8.60 -0.99 4.51
CA CYS A 76 -7.87 -0.36 5.61
C CYS A 76 -6.75 0.59 5.12
N PHE A 77 -6.61 0.73 3.80
CA PHE A 77 -5.53 1.48 3.17
C PHE A 77 -6.07 2.41 2.10
N HIS A 78 -5.34 3.50 1.90
CA HIS A 78 -5.54 4.42 0.77
C HIS A 78 -4.29 4.45 -0.09
N LYS A 79 -4.45 4.43 -1.41
CA LYS A 79 -3.32 4.56 -2.35
C LYS A 79 -2.86 6.01 -2.33
N VAL A 80 -1.59 6.17 -2.05
CA VAL A 80 -0.91 7.45 -2.15
C VAL A 80 -0.64 7.72 -3.62
N LYS A 81 -1.33 8.69 -4.19
CA LYS A 81 -1.02 9.19 -5.52
C LYS A 81 0.14 10.18 -5.39
N PRO A 82 1.23 10.01 -6.18
CA PRO A 82 2.28 11.02 -6.20
C PRO A 82 1.65 12.36 -6.61
N ASP A 83 1.96 13.41 -5.86
CA ASP A 83 1.58 14.76 -6.26
C ASP A 83 2.34 15.05 -7.56
N ALA A 84 1.61 15.11 -8.68
CA ALA A 84 2.19 15.37 -9.99
C ALA A 84 2.52 16.87 -10.16
N LYS A 85 2.31 17.70 -9.13
CA LYS A 85 2.81 19.06 -9.14
C LYS A 85 4.33 19.02 -9.25
N PRO A 86 4.93 19.68 -10.27
CA PRO A 86 6.35 19.91 -10.25
C PRO A 86 6.69 20.62 -8.93
N ALA A 87 7.77 20.18 -8.27
CA ALA A 87 8.34 20.94 -7.17
C ALA A 87 8.70 22.31 -7.74
N ASP A 88 7.92 23.34 -7.39
CA ASP A 88 8.11 24.72 -7.84
C ASP A 88 9.24 25.41 -7.05
N ASP A 89 10.19 24.62 -6.57
CA ASP A 89 11.28 25.08 -5.73
C ASP A 89 12.50 25.30 -6.64
N GLU A 90 12.61 26.51 -7.20
CA GLU A 90 13.81 26.98 -7.91
C GLU A 90 15.10 26.72 -7.10
N GLU A 91 15.01 26.71 -5.76
CA GLU A 91 16.11 26.43 -4.84
C GLU A 91 16.66 25.00 -4.95
N TRP A 92 15.79 24.00 -5.15
CA TRP A 92 16.20 22.60 -5.30
C TRP A 92 16.93 22.34 -6.62
N VAL A 93 16.52 23.01 -7.70
CA VAL A 93 17.17 22.92 -9.01
C VAL A 93 18.57 23.52 -8.96
N GLU A 94 18.76 24.64 -8.25
CA GLU A 94 20.08 25.26 -8.07
C GLU A 94 21.02 24.42 -7.19
N GLN A 95 20.51 23.78 -6.13
CA GLN A 95 21.31 22.86 -5.31
C GLN A 95 21.81 21.66 -6.12
N LEU A 96 20.96 21.06 -6.97
CA LEU A 96 21.36 19.94 -7.84
C LEU A 96 22.42 20.34 -8.88
N LYS A 97 22.31 21.54 -9.45
CA LYS A 97 23.34 22.10 -10.36
C LYS A 97 24.68 22.30 -9.65
N HIS A 98 24.64 22.76 -8.39
CA HIS A 98 25.86 22.99 -7.61
C HIS A 98 26.61 21.68 -7.30
N MET A 99 25.88 20.60 -7.00
CA MET A 99 26.50 19.29 -6.76
C MET A 99 27.12 18.68 -8.02
N ARG A 100 26.47 18.82 -9.18
CA ARG A 100 26.99 18.28 -10.45
C ARG A 100 28.34 18.90 -10.84
N ARG A 101 28.53 20.19 -10.58
CA ARG A 101 29.80 20.90 -10.86
C ARG A 101 30.98 20.45 -9.99
N ARG A 102 30.73 19.75 -8.88
CA ARG A 102 31.78 19.24 -7.97
C ARG A 102 32.27 17.84 -8.31
N VAL A 103 31.59 17.12 -9.20
CA VAL A 103 31.98 15.76 -9.61
C VAL A 103 32.85 15.79 -10.86
N ASP A 104 32.75 16.85 -11.67
CA ASP A 104 33.50 17.03 -12.91
C ASP A 104 34.74 17.95 -12.77
N ALA A 105 35.19 18.23 -11.54
CA ALA A 105 36.37 19.05 -11.21
C ALA A 105 37.36 18.25 -10.35
#